data_AF-A0A7S2S535-F1
#
_entry.id   AF-A0A7S2S535-F1
#
_cell.length_a   1.000
_cell.length_b   1.000
_cell.length_c   1.000
_cell.angle_alpha   90.00
_cell.angle_beta   90.00
_cell.angle_gamma   90.00
#
_symmetry.space_group_name_H-M   'P 1'
#
loop_
_entity.id
_entity.type
_entity.pdbx_description
1 polymer ?
#
loop_
_entity_poly.entity_id
_entity_poly.type
_entity_poly.pdbx_seq_one_letter_code
_entity_poly.pdbx_strand_id
1 'polypeptide(L)'
;RLDVNQLQTLDACELEKLRHLRCLSAATNRLTDWPFRSQDLVAPGKADGLGCPRLPALQRLDLYHNKLSFLPTSALQGLPSLTHLDLGRNQLQHVSGETL
;
A
#
# COMPACT_ATOMS: atom_id res chain seq x y z
N ARG A 1 11.22 4.50 9.11
CA ARG A 1 9.98 4.83 9.84
C ARG A 1 9.54 6.21 9.36
N LEU A 2 8.29 6.33 8.92
CA LEU A 2 7.67 7.55 8.40
C LEU A 2 6.52 8.00 9.32
N ASP A 3 6.52 7.51 10.56
CA ASP A 3 5.42 7.71 11.51
C ASP A 3 5.30 9.18 11.93
N VAL A 4 4.09 9.59 12.29
CA VAL A 4 3.80 10.94 12.83
C VAL A 4 4.18 12.05 11.85
N ASN A 5 3.71 11.92 10.61
CA ASN A 5 3.89 12.92 9.56
C ASN A 5 2.54 13.37 8.98
N GLN A 6 2.57 14.20 7.94
CA GLN A 6 1.38 14.69 7.24
C GLN A 6 1.27 14.09 5.83
N LEU A 7 1.88 12.92 5.61
CA LEU A 7 1.93 12.30 4.29
C LEU A 7 0.52 11.92 3.85
N GLN A 8 0.14 12.40 2.66
CA GLN A 8 -1.14 12.10 2.02
C GLN A 8 -1.04 10.91 1.07
N THR A 9 0.15 10.72 0.49
CA THR A 9 0.46 9.61 -0.42
C THR A 9 1.86 9.08 -0.12
N LEU A 10 2.11 7.84 -0.56
CA LEU A 10 3.45 7.28 -0.68
C LEU A 10 3.65 6.82 -2.11
N ASP A 11 4.75 7.18 -2.73
CA ASP A 11 5.05 6.79 -4.10
C ASP A 11 5.50 5.33 -4.15
N ALA A 12 4.64 4.48 -4.70
CA ALA A 12 4.91 3.06 -4.89
C ALA A 12 6.24 2.83 -5.63
N CYS A 13 6.52 3.64 -6.66
CA CYS A 13 7.73 3.53 -7.48
C CYS A 13 9.03 3.75 -6.69
N GLU A 14 9.03 4.63 -5.69
CA GLU A 14 10.19 4.84 -4.82
C GLU A 14 10.32 3.70 -3.78
N LEU A 15 9.20 3.21 -3.27
CA LEU A 15 9.19 2.06 -2.37
C LEU A 15 9.68 0.79 -3.07
N GLU A 16 9.38 0.58 -4.35
CA GLU A 16 9.87 -0.57 -5.14
C GLU A 16 11.40 -0.68 -5.20
N LYS A 17 12.10 0.45 -5.10
CA LYS A 17 13.57 0.46 -5.07
C LYS A 17 14.09 -0.14 -3.77
N LEU A 18 13.30 -0.11 -2.70
CA LEU A 18 13.65 -0.62 -1.37
C LEU A 18 13.33 -2.11 -1.22
N ARG A 19 13.85 -2.95 -2.12
CA ARG A 19 13.55 -4.40 -2.17
C ARG A 19 13.97 -5.19 -0.93
N HIS A 20 14.87 -4.64 -0.12
CA HIS A 20 15.35 -5.22 1.14
C HIS A 20 14.55 -4.75 2.37
N LEU A 21 13.54 -3.89 2.18
CA LEU A 21 12.76 -3.35 3.26
C LEU A 21 11.95 -4.47 3.93
N ARG A 22 12.20 -4.70 5.22
CA ARG A 22 11.49 -5.70 6.03
C ARG A 22 10.37 -5.11 6.87
N CYS A 23 10.53 -3.85 7.29
CA CYS A 23 9.57 -3.16 8.13
C CYS A 23 9.32 -1.77 7.56
N LEU A 24 8.06 -1.51 7.18
CA LEU A 24 7.58 -0.18 6.83
C LEU A 24 6.54 0.23 7.87
N SER A 25 6.71 1.43 8.40
CA SER A 25 5.79 2.03 9.36
C SER A 25 5.55 3.44 8.90
N ALA A 26 4.30 3.76 8.60
CA ALA A 26 3.79 5.08 8.27
C ALA A 26 2.55 5.37 9.12
N ALA A 27 2.59 4.95 10.39
CA ALA A 27 1.51 5.14 11.33
C ALA A 27 1.31 6.64 11.64
N THR A 28 0.08 7.04 11.94
CA THR A 28 -0.26 8.42 12.29
C THR A 28 0.13 9.40 11.16
N ASN A 29 -0.37 9.13 9.96
CA ASN A 29 -0.24 10.00 8.79
C ASN A 29 -1.63 10.43 8.29
N ARG A 30 -1.71 10.93 7.04
CA ARG A 30 -2.95 11.33 6.39
C ARG A 30 -3.17 10.55 5.10
N LEU A 31 -2.66 9.32 5.00
CA LEU A 31 -2.72 8.51 3.78
C LEU A 31 -4.19 8.22 3.44
N THR A 32 -4.63 8.68 2.27
CA THR A 32 -5.98 8.42 1.74
C THR A 32 -6.03 7.18 0.87
N ASP A 33 -4.92 6.90 0.19
CA ASP A 33 -4.79 5.83 -0.78
C ASP A 33 -3.81 4.77 -0.32
N TRP A 34 -4.02 3.54 -0.79
CA TRP A 34 -3.09 2.44 -0.55
C TRP A 34 -1.68 2.82 -1.06
N PRO A 35 -0.64 2.78 -0.22
CA PRO A 35 0.70 3.32 -0.55
C PRO A 35 1.43 2.54 -1.64
N PHE A 36 0.86 1.41 -2.06
CA PHE A 36 1.37 0.56 -3.13
C PHE A 36 0.49 0.59 -4.37
N ARG A 37 -0.53 1.45 -4.42
CA ARG A 37 -1.32 1.64 -5.62
C ARG A 37 -0.41 2.29 -6.66
N SER A 38 -0.16 1.61 -7.78
CA SER A 38 0.43 2.29 -8.94
C SER A 38 -0.64 3.20 -9.55
N GLN A 39 -0.37 4.50 -9.56
CA GLN A 39 -1.24 5.52 -10.16
C GLN A 39 -1.30 5.40 -11.71
N ASP A 40 -0.53 4.48 -12.33
CA ASP A 40 -0.30 4.44 -13.78
C ASP A 40 -1.25 3.57 -14.62
N LEU A 41 -2.40 3.14 -14.09
CA LEU A 41 -3.42 2.45 -14.91
C LEU A 41 -4.45 3.45 -15.49
N VAL A 42 -3.97 4.37 -16.33
CA VAL A 42 -4.77 5.01 -17.39
C VAL A 42 -4.16 4.63 -18.74
N ALA A 43 -4.09 3.33 -19.01
CA ALA A 43 -3.87 2.82 -20.36
C ALA A 43 -4.67 1.51 -20.53
N PRO A 44 -5.85 1.55 -21.17
CA PRO A 44 -6.55 0.32 -21.56
C PRO A 44 -5.71 -0.36 -22.65
N GLY A 45 -5.08 -1.49 -22.33
CA GLY A 45 -4.37 -2.31 -23.32
C GLY A 45 -3.01 -2.85 -22.91
N LYS A 46 -2.47 -2.50 -21.73
CA LYS A 46 -1.22 -3.10 -21.24
C LYS A 46 -1.52 -4.18 -20.20
N ALA A 47 -1.90 -5.35 -20.70
CA ALA A 47 -2.11 -6.58 -19.94
C ALA A 47 -0.79 -7.29 -19.55
N ASP A 48 0.30 -6.54 -19.42
CA ASP A 48 1.57 -7.07 -18.93
C ASP A 48 1.67 -6.68 -17.46
N GLY A 49 1.22 -7.60 -16.61
CA GLY A 49 1.23 -7.45 -15.16
C GLY A 49 2.60 -7.00 -14.65
N LEU A 50 2.58 -6.06 -13.70
CA LEU A 50 3.62 -5.70 -12.71
C LEU A 50 3.41 -4.27 -12.16
N GLY A 51 2.21 -3.68 -12.26
CA GLY A 51 1.87 -2.42 -11.57
C GLY A 51 1.67 -2.56 -10.04
N CYS A 52 2.09 -3.68 -9.44
CA CYS A 52 2.07 -3.87 -8.00
C CYS A 52 3.52 -3.78 -7.51
N PRO A 53 3.85 -2.85 -6.60
CA PRO A 53 5.19 -2.74 -6.08
C PRO A 53 5.56 -4.02 -5.36
N ARG A 54 6.66 -4.62 -5.82
CA ARG A 54 7.19 -5.84 -5.24
C ARG A 54 8.12 -5.46 -4.10
N LEU A 55 7.62 -5.59 -2.88
CA LEU A 55 8.46 -5.61 -1.68
C LEU A 55 8.56 -7.05 -1.18
N PRO A 56 9.37 -7.89 -1.84
CA PRO A 56 9.40 -9.33 -1.56
C PRO A 56 9.90 -9.63 -0.15
N ALA A 57 10.67 -8.72 0.45
CA ALA A 57 11.20 -8.88 1.80
C ALA A 57 10.34 -8.24 2.90
N LEU A 58 9.25 -7.53 2.57
CA LEU A 58 8.46 -6.81 3.58
C LEU A 58 7.72 -7.81 4.45
N GLN A 59 7.97 -7.75 5.75
CA GLN A 59 7.38 -8.62 6.76
C GLN A 59 6.37 -7.89 7.63
N ARG A 60 6.60 -6.59 7.89
CA ARG A 60 5.73 -5.76 8.71
C ARG A 60 5.36 -4.48 7.98
N LEU A 61 4.06 -4.22 7.90
CA LEU A 61 3.48 -2.99 7.40
C LEU A 61 2.56 -2.40 8.46
N ASP A 62 2.91 -1.22 8.95
CA ASP A 62 2.09 -0.47 9.90
C ASP A 62 1.58 0.81 9.23
N LEU A 63 0.25 0.84 9.04
CA LEU A 63 -0.52 1.96 8.49
C LEU A 63 -1.59 2.42 9.49
N TYR A 64 -1.38 2.15 10.78
CA TYR A 64 -2.27 2.55 11.86
C TYR A 64 -2.54 4.06 11.83
N HIS A 65 -3.77 4.46 12.13
CA HIS A 65 -4.17 5.86 12.23
C HIS A 65 -3.87 6.68 10.97
N ASN A 66 -4.44 6.23 9.86
CA ASN A 66 -4.44 6.92 8.56
C ASN A 66 -5.88 7.19 8.11
N LYS A 67 -6.06 7.60 6.85
CA LYS A 67 -7.37 7.91 6.25
C LYS A 67 -7.70 6.97 5.09
N LEU A 68 -7.17 5.74 5.11
CA LEU A 68 -7.42 4.77 4.06
C LEU A 68 -8.90 4.42 4.05
N SER A 69 -9.57 4.66 2.92
CA SER A 69 -11.00 4.36 2.73
C SER A 69 -11.23 3.00 2.08
N PHE A 70 -10.22 2.53 1.35
CA PHE A 70 -10.32 1.37 0.49
C PHE A 70 -9.02 0.54 0.50
N LEU A 71 -9.16 -0.79 0.49
CA LEU A 71 -8.05 -1.73 0.33
C LEU A 71 -8.21 -2.51 -0.99
N PRO A 72 -7.31 -2.34 -1.98
CA PRO A 72 -7.42 -3.05 -3.25
C PRO A 72 -7.25 -4.57 -3.07
N THR A 73 -7.96 -5.37 -3.88
CA THR A 73 -7.83 -6.83 -3.87
C THR A 73 -6.39 -7.29 -4.17
N SER A 74 -5.67 -6.52 -4.98
CA SER A 74 -4.26 -6.73 -5.30
C SER A 74 -3.28 -6.11 -4.28
N ALA A 75 -3.76 -5.50 -3.19
CA ALA A 75 -2.94 -4.80 -2.20
C ALA A 75 -1.80 -5.65 -1.64
N LEU A 76 -2.08 -6.95 -1.44
CA LEU A 76 -1.16 -7.91 -0.82
C LEU A 76 -0.41 -8.76 -1.85
N GLN A 77 -0.79 -8.70 -3.12
CA GLN A 77 -0.22 -9.55 -4.18
C GLN A 77 1.28 -9.25 -4.44
N GLY A 78 1.74 -8.04 -4.09
CA GLY A 78 3.15 -7.62 -4.16
C GLY A 78 3.97 -7.84 -2.88
N LEU A 79 3.37 -8.37 -1.81
CA LEU A 79 3.97 -8.46 -0.47
C LEU A 79 4.02 -9.92 0.04
N PRO A 80 4.72 -10.84 -0.66
CA PRO A 80 4.66 -12.29 -0.38
C PRO A 80 5.20 -12.70 0.99
N SER A 81 6.07 -11.88 1.61
CA SER A 81 6.65 -12.17 2.93
C SER A 81 5.94 -11.47 4.08
N LEU A 82 4.82 -10.78 3.81
CA LEU A 82 4.13 -9.98 4.82
C LEU A 82 3.49 -10.89 5.86
N THR A 83 3.86 -10.69 7.12
CA THR A 83 3.34 -11.46 8.27
C THR A 83 2.55 -10.60 9.23
N HIS A 84 2.77 -9.28 9.21
CA HIS A 84 2.12 -8.32 10.09
C HIS A 84 1.60 -7.13 9.29
N LEU A 85 0.30 -6.87 9.38
CA LEU A 85 -0.38 -5.75 8.75
C LEU A 85 -1.26 -5.06 9.79
N ASP A 86 -0.98 -3.79 10.09
CA ASP A 86 -1.83 -2.96 10.94
C ASP A 86 -2.52 -1.87 10.10
N LEU A 87 -3.85 -1.93 10.08
CA LEU A 87 -4.72 -0.95 9.43
C LEU A 87 -5.70 -0.32 10.43
N GLY A 88 -5.45 -0.47 11.73
CA GLY A 88 -6.30 0.07 12.78
C GLY A 88 -6.47 1.58 12.67
N ARG A 89 -7.63 2.09 13.09
CA ARG A 89 -7.98 3.53 13.00
C ARG A 89 -7.80 4.13 11.59
N ASN A 90 -8.19 3.36 10.57
CA ASN A 90 -8.44 3.89 9.23
C ASN A 90 -9.94 4.10 8.99
N GLN A 91 -10.32 4.48 7.77
CA GLN A 91 -11.70 4.69 7.35
C GLN A 91 -12.16 3.60 6.37
N LEU A 92 -11.59 2.40 6.50
CA LEU A 92 -11.83 1.28 5.59
C LEU A 92 -13.30 0.86 5.66
N GLN A 93 -14.04 1.08 4.58
CA GLN A 93 -15.43 0.64 4.45
C GLN A 93 -15.54 -0.70 3.72
N HIS A 94 -14.63 -0.95 2.78
CA HIS A 94 -14.59 -2.15 1.97
C HIS A 94 -13.14 -2.66 1.83
N VAL A 95 -12.98 -3.98 1.96
CA VAL A 95 -11.71 -4.69 1.75
C VAL A 95 -11.58 -5.28 0.35
N SER A 96 -12.58 -5.06 -0.51
CA SER A 96 -12.68 -5.59 -1.86
C SER A 96 -13.30 -4.52 -2.77
N GLY A 97 -12.55 -4.09 -3.77
CA GLY A 97 -13.02 -3.13 -4.77
C GLY A 97 -13.30 -3.87 -6.04
N GLU A 98 -14.31 -4.72 -5.98
CA GLU A 98 -15.14 -4.90 -7.15
C GLU A 98 -16.30 -3.92 -6.95
N THR A 99 -16.17 -2.75 -7.57
CA THR A 99 -17.38 -2.05 -8.01
C THR A 99 -18.05 -3.01 -8.99
N LEU A 100 -19.19 -3.56 -8.58
CA LEU A 100 -20.15 -4.21 -9.49
C LEU A 100 -20.49 -3.28 -10.65
#